data_AF-A0AAN8JK19-F1
#
_entry.id   AF-A0AAN8JK19-F1
#
_cell.length_a   1.000
_cell.length_b   1.000
_cell.length_c   1.000
_cell.angle_alpha   90.00
_cell.angle_beta   90.00
_cell.angle_gamma   90.00
#
_symmetry.space_group_name_H-M   'P 1'
#
loop_
_entity.id
_entity.type
_entity.pdbx_description
1 polymer ?
#
loop_
_entity_poly.entity_id
_entity_poly.type
_entity_poly.pdbx_seq_one_letter_code
_entity_poly.pdbx_strand_id
1 'polypeptide(L)'
;MNSDLNESCTIIGISGCTNSGKTSLTQKLITKFSGSKHVCQDTYFLEPGDERLEYVKEVNHNNWEKLSALDMAKMVKEIKEWIKESESNDNTSTILFVEGFTIFNYSPLCELFDKKYFLTMDYDACEQRRRGRNYIPPDPEGYFKKVVWPMYEKHKQDIEHHKDIVYHNGSEDQEKTMHSIITDILTLPQIRNLYIS
;
A
#
# COMPACT_ATOMS: atom_id res chain seq x y z
N MET A 1 -7.98 2.05 -25.57
CA MET A 1 -7.71 0.61 -25.73
C MET A 1 -6.26 0.39 -25.30
N ASN A 2 -6.05 0.00 -24.05
CA ASN A 2 -4.76 -0.55 -23.58
C ASN A 2 -5.09 -1.98 -23.18
N SER A 3 -4.82 -2.91 -24.10
CA SER A 3 -5.18 -4.33 -23.96
C SER A 3 -3.96 -5.22 -24.07
N ASP A 4 -2.83 -4.77 -23.53
CA ASP A 4 -1.69 -5.63 -23.25
C ASP A 4 -1.59 -5.70 -21.72
N LEU A 5 -2.57 -6.38 -21.12
CA LEU A 5 -2.47 -6.81 -19.73
C LEU A 5 -1.27 -7.74 -19.62
N ASN A 6 -0.45 -7.54 -18.60
CA ASN A 6 0.78 -8.27 -18.41
C ASN A 6 0.46 -9.73 -18.03
N GLU A 7 0.34 -10.62 -19.03
CA GLU A 7 -0.12 -12.00 -18.80
C GLU A 7 0.83 -12.82 -17.91
N SER A 8 2.05 -12.34 -17.68
CA SER A 8 3.08 -13.03 -16.90
C SER A 8 3.02 -12.77 -15.38
N CYS A 9 2.51 -11.62 -14.95
CA CYS A 9 2.54 -11.21 -13.54
C CYS A 9 1.35 -10.34 -13.12
N THR A 10 0.92 -10.49 -11.87
CA THR A 10 -0.21 -9.77 -11.27
C THR A 10 0.28 -8.92 -10.09
N ILE A 11 -0.04 -7.64 -10.10
CA ILE A 11 0.38 -6.68 -9.10
C ILE A 11 -0.82 -6.22 -8.29
N ILE A 12 -0.75 -6.43 -6.98
CA ILE A 12 -1.84 -6.18 -6.05
C ILE A 12 -1.43 -5.09 -5.08
N GLY A 13 -2.16 -3.98 -5.11
CA GLY A 13 -1.97 -2.86 -4.19
C GLY A 13 -2.83 -3.00 -2.94
N ILE A 14 -2.23 -2.85 -1.75
CA ILE A 14 -2.92 -2.79 -0.46
C ILE A 14 -2.57 -1.47 0.20
N SER A 15 -3.43 -0.48 0.02
CA SER A 15 -3.31 0.82 0.66
C SER A 15 -4.28 1.01 1.81
N GLY A 16 -4.28 2.19 2.42
CA GLY A 16 -5.15 2.48 3.55
C GLY A 16 -4.51 3.33 4.63
N CYS A 17 -5.37 3.69 5.59
CA CYS A 17 -5.03 4.52 6.74
C CYS A 17 -3.78 4.00 7.47
N THR A 18 -3.01 4.88 8.09
CA THR A 18 -1.92 4.48 8.99
C THR A 18 -2.48 3.54 10.09
N ASN A 19 -1.70 2.53 10.49
CA ASN A 19 -2.07 1.52 11.50
C ASN A 19 -3.41 0.76 11.27
N SER A 20 -3.90 0.70 10.03
CA SER A 20 -5.09 -0.08 9.64
C SER A 20 -4.85 -1.60 9.52
N GLY A 21 -3.59 -2.06 9.65
CA GLY A 21 -3.23 -3.48 9.56
C GLY A 21 -2.79 -3.96 8.17
N LYS A 22 -2.44 -3.05 7.25
CA LYS A 22 -1.96 -3.35 5.88
C LYS A 22 -0.88 -4.42 5.87
N THR A 23 0.29 -4.15 6.47
CA THR A 23 1.42 -5.08 6.50
C THR A 23 1.04 -6.44 7.08
N SER A 24 0.26 -6.47 8.17
CA SER A 24 -0.19 -7.74 8.77
C SER A 24 -1.12 -8.53 7.85
N LEU A 25 -2.04 -7.87 7.14
CA LEU A 25 -2.91 -8.49 6.16
C LEU A 25 -2.10 -9.00 4.96
N THR A 26 -1.19 -8.19 4.43
CA THR A 26 -0.30 -8.57 3.33
C THR A 26 0.52 -9.81 3.68
N GLN A 27 1.09 -9.88 4.88
CA GLN A 27 1.84 -11.06 5.32
C GLN A 27 0.98 -12.32 5.37
N LYS A 28 -0.27 -12.23 5.84
CA LYS A 28 -1.19 -13.37 5.79
C LYS A 28 -1.52 -13.79 4.34
N LEU A 29 -1.74 -12.83 3.44
CA LEU A 29 -1.98 -13.11 2.02
C LEU A 29 -0.79 -13.83 1.36
N ILE A 30 0.44 -13.40 1.66
CA ILE A 30 1.67 -14.05 1.16
C ILE A 30 1.74 -15.51 1.59
N THR A 31 1.28 -15.87 2.80
CA THR A 31 1.24 -17.29 3.22
C THR A 31 0.25 -18.14 2.40
N LYS A 32 -0.78 -17.51 1.81
CA LYS A 32 -1.79 -18.18 0.98
C LYS A 32 -1.37 -18.28 -0.48
N PHE A 33 -0.67 -17.27 -0.98
CA PHE A 33 -0.15 -17.23 -2.34
C PHE A 33 1.36 -17.54 -2.32
N SER A 34 1.70 -18.81 -2.12
CA SER A 34 3.10 -19.27 -2.12
C SER A 34 3.80 -18.88 -3.43
N GLY A 35 5.01 -18.33 -3.34
CA GLY A 35 5.75 -17.82 -4.50
C GLY A 35 5.47 -16.34 -4.82
N SER A 36 4.59 -15.67 -4.08
CA SER A 36 4.39 -14.21 -4.19
C SER A 36 5.56 -13.42 -3.61
N LYS A 37 5.75 -12.20 -4.13
CA LYS A 37 6.71 -11.21 -3.62
C LYS A 37 6.00 -10.07 -2.89
N HIS A 38 6.77 -9.29 -2.14
CA HIS A 38 6.28 -8.20 -1.32
C HIS A 38 7.17 -6.95 -1.41
N VAL A 39 6.55 -5.79 -1.61
CA VAL A 39 7.19 -4.47 -1.52
C VAL A 39 6.43 -3.62 -0.50
N CYS A 40 7.15 -3.08 0.48
CA CYS A 40 6.59 -2.25 1.54
C CYS A 40 7.02 -0.79 1.34
N GLN A 41 6.06 0.13 1.16
CA GLN A 41 6.35 1.54 0.92
C GLN A 41 7.18 2.18 2.05
N ASP A 42 7.02 1.72 3.30
CA ASP A 42 7.75 2.24 4.45
C ASP A 42 9.29 2.04 4.32
N THR A 43 9.78 1.17 3.42
CA THR A 43 11.22 1.00 3.17
C THR A 43 11.81 2.08 2.24
N TYR A 44 10.98 2.99 1.73
CA TYR A 44 11.39 4.07 0.81
C TYR A 44 11.34 5.45 1.47
N PHE A 45 11.19 5.54 2.79
CA PHE A 45 11.32 6.81 3.50
C PHE A 45 12.71 7.42 3.29
N LEU A 46 12.72 8.75 3.14
CA LEU A 46 13.97 9.50 3.03
C LEU A 46 14.63 9.66 4.40
N GLU A 47 15.95 9.78 4.38
CA GLU A 47 16.73 9.98 5.59
C GLU A 47 16.47 11.37 6.20
N PRO A 48 16.49 11.51 7.54
CA PRO A 48 16.40 12.80 8.19
C PRO A 48 17.44 13.79 7.66
N GLY A 49 16.96 14.96 7.21
CA GLY A 49 17.81 16.01 6.63
C GLY A 49 17.79 16.08 5.10
N ASP A 50 17.13 15.16 4.40
CA ASP A 50 16.87 15.30 2.96
C ASP A 50 16.03 16.56 2.68
N GLU A 51 16.44 17.33 1.66
CA GLU A 51 15.83 18.62 1.30
C GLU A 51 14.36 18.51 0.84
N ARG A 52 13.93 17.31 0.42
CA ARG A 52 12.54 17.04 0.03
C ARG A 52 11.59 16.91 1.21
N LEU A 53 12.13 16.74 2.43
CA LEU A 53 11.34 16.64 3.65
C LEU A 53 10.74 18.01 3.99
N GLU A 54 9.42 18.05 4.16
CA GLU A 54 8.72 19.27 4.52
C GLU A 54 8.60 19.40 6.04
N TYR A 55 9.13 20.48 6.59
CA TYR A 55 9.07 20.75 8.02
C TYR A 55 7.78 21.49 8.43
N VAL A 56 7.05 20.93 9.40
CA VAL A 56 5.85 21.52 9.99
C VAL A 56 6.21 22.23 11.29
N LYS A 57 6.34 23.55 11.22
CA LYS A 57 6.75 24.40 12.36
C LYS A 57 5.85 24.25 13.58
N GLU A 58 4.55 24.10 13.38
CA GLU A 58 3.55 24.05 14.47
C GLU A 58 3.73 22.87 15.42
N VAL A 59 4.26 21.75 14.92
CA VAL A 59 4.51 20.51 15.68
C VAL A 59 5.99 20.21 15.82
N ASN A 60 6.85 21.12 15.35
CA ASN A 60 8.31 20.98 15.37
C ASN A 60 8.79 19.62 14.80
N HIS A 61 8.23 19.23 13.64
CA HIS A 61 8.43 17.90 13.05
C HIS A 61 8.33 17.89 11.52
N ASN A 62 8.94 16.91 10.87
CA ASN A 62 8.77 16.67 9.44
C ASN A 62 7.38 16.07 9.13
N ASN A 63 6.81 16.40 7.98
CA ASN A 63 5.61 15.75 7.48
C ASN A 63 5.97 14.45 6.76
N TRP A 64 6.00 13.35 7.51
CA TRP A 64 6.25 12.00 6.98
C TRP A 64 5.09 11.43 6.18
N GLU A 65 3.93 12.09 6.16
CA GLU A 65 2.74 11.57 5.48
C GLU A 65 2.66 12.08 4.03
N LYS A 66 3.67 12.81 3.52
CA LYS A 66 3.71 13.28 2.14
C LYS A 66 4.45 12.31 1.22
N LEU A 67 4.02 12.25 -0.05
CA LEU A 67 4.76 11.55 -1.11
C LEU A 67 6.20 12.06 -1.24
N SER A 68 6.46 13.34 -0.94
CA SER A 68 7.82 13.90 -0.98
C SER A 68 8.73 13.37 0.13
N ALA A 69 8.19 12.74 1.17
CA ALA A 69 8.97 12.06 2.20
C ALA A 69 9.44 10.66 1.79
N LEU A 70 9.11 10.23 0.57
CA LEU A 70 9.38 8.90 0.04
C LEU A 70 10.15 9.00 -1.29
N ASP A 71 11.07 8.06 -1.52
CA ASP A 71 11.67 7.85 -2.84
C ASP A 71 10.76 7.01 -3.75
N MET A 72 9.64 7.62 -4.15
CA MET A 72 8.64 6.97 -5.02
C MET A 72 9.20 6.60 -6.40
N ALA A 73 10.19 7.35 -6.89
CA ALA A 73 10.85 7.06 -8.16
C ALA A 73 11.66 5.75 -8.08
N LYS A 74 12.41 5.57 -6.99
CA LYS A 74 13.11 4.30 -6.71
C LYS A 74 12.13 3.14 -6.56
N MET A 75 11.04 3.33 -5.82
CA MET A 75 10.00 2.29 -5.65
C MET A 75 9.41 1.84 -7.00
N VAL A 76 9.03 2.78 -7.87
CA VAL A 76 8.49 2.46 -9.20
C VAL A 76 9.53 1.79 -10.08
N LYS A 77 10.80 2.22 -10.00
CA LYS A 77 11.88 1.59 -10.75
C LYS A 77 12.04 0.11 -10.37
N GLU A 78 12.11 -0.20 -9.08
CA GLU A 78 12.27 -1.58 -8.59
C GLU A 78 11.08 -2.48 -8.98
N ILE A 79 9.85 -1.97 -8.91
CA ILE A 79 8.66 -2.72 -9.36
C ILE A 79 8.72 -2.97 -10.87
N LYS A 80 9.10 -1.97 -11.67
CA LYS A 80 9.24 -2.14 -13.14
C LYS A 80 10.36 -3.09 -13.52
N GLU A 81 11.44 -3.15 -12.75
CA GLU A 81 12.52 -4.14 -12.93
C GLU A 81 11.99 -5.55 -12.64
N TRP A 82 11.25 -5.73 -11.54
CA TRP A 82 10.62 -7.01 -11.22
C TRP A 82 9.65 -7.50 -12.31
N ILE A 83 8.84 -6.59 -12.88
CA ILE A 83 7.94 -6.91 -13.99
C ILE A 83 8.72 -7.49 -15.17
N LYS A 84 9.78 -6.79 -15.62
CA LYS A 84 10.61 -7.23 -16.74
C LYS A 84 11.30 -8.58 -16.49
N GLU A 85 11.77 -8.81 -15.27
CA GLU A 85 12.35 -10.08 -14.86
C GLU A 85 11.32 -11.22 -14.88
N SER A 86 10.06 -10.92 -14.55
CA SER A 86 8.97 -11.90 -14.52
C SER A 86 8.50 -12.26 -15.93
N GLU A 87 8.50 -11.31 -16.87
CA GLU A 87 8.25 -11.56 -18.30
C GLU A 87 9.31 -12.45 -18.95
N SER A 88 10.53 -12.44 -18.42
CA SER A 88 11.67 -13.21 -18.96
C SER A 88 11.81 -14.61 -18.38
N ASN A 89 11.18 -14.89 -17.23
CA ASN A 89 11.29 -16.15 -16.51
C ASN A 89 9.97 -16.92 -16.59
N ASP A 90 9.97 -18.03 -17.32
CA ASP A 90 8.79 -18.86 -17.60
C ASP A 90 8.08 -19.47 -16.37
N ASN A 91 8.54 -19.28 -15.11
CA ASN A 91 8.14 -20.25 -14.07
C ASN A 91 8.21 -19.94 -12.55
N THR A 92 8.25 -18.69 -12.02
CA THR A 92 8.50 -18.60 -10.54
C THR A 92 7.70 -17.63 -9.67
N SER A 93 7.13 -16.51 -10.15
CA SER A 93 6.31 -15.65 -9.29
C SER A 93 5.25 -14.88 -10.08
N THR A 94 3.98 -15.24 -9.90
CA THR A 94 2.88 -14.59 -10.62
C THR A 94 2.23 -13.46 -9.84
N ILE A 95 2.57 -13.24 -8.56
CA ILE A 95 1.96 -12.20 -7.74
C ILE A 95 3.01 -11.34 -7.03
N LEU A 96 2.87 -10.01 -7.15
CA LEU A 96 3.56 -9.01 -6.33
C LEU A 96 2.55 -8.25 -5.49
N PHE A 97 2.67 -8.35 -4.16
CA PHE A 97 1.96 -7.49 -3.24
C PHE A 97 2.76 -6.22 -3.00
N VAL A 98 2.12 -5.06 -3.16
CA VAL A 98 2.68 -3.75 -2.83
C VAL A 98 1.79 -3.12 -1.78
N GLU A 99 2.33 -2.79 -0.63
CA GLU A 99 1.56 -2.19 0.46
C GLU A 99 2.16 -0.86 0.92
N GLY A 100 1.29 0.08 1.30
CA GLY A 100 1.72 1.40 1.74
C GLY A 100 0.56 2.38 1.87
N PHE A 101 0.73 3.45 2.63
CA PHE A 101 -0.36 4.38 2.94
C PHE A 101 -0.72 5.35 1.80
N THR A 102 0.15 5.54 0.81
CA THR A 102 -0.04 6.49 -0.31
C THR A 102 0.25 5.91 -1.70
N ILE A 103 0.35 4.58 -1.83
CA ILE A 103 0.72 3.93 -3.10
C ILE A 103 -0.25 4.19 -4.26
N PHE A 104 -1.51 4.58 -3.97
CA PHE A 104 -2.50 4.95 -4.98
C PHE A 104 -2.48 6.44 -5.35
N ASN A 105 -1.81 7.29 -4.55
CA ASN A 105 -1.71 8.73 -4.80
C ASN A 105 -0.62 9.10 -5.81
N TYR A 106 0.19 8.12 -6.24
CA TYR A 106 1.29 8.32 -7.18
C TYR A 106 0.98 7.63 -8.51
N SER A 107 0.55 8.40 -9.52
CA SER A 107 0.09 7.89 -10.83
C SER A 107 1.01 6.81 -11.44
N PRO A 108 2.36 7.01 -11.50
CA PRO A 108 3.25 6.02 -12.10
C PRO A 108 3.27 4.66 -11.40
N LEU A 109 2.83 4.60 -10.14
CA LEU A 109 2.65 3.37 -9.38
C LEU A 109 1.19 2.87 -9.45
N CYS A 110 0.21 3.78 -9.30
CA CYS A 110 -1.20 3.44 -9.30
C CYS A 110 -1.66 2.75 -10.60
N GLU A 111 -1.08 3.16 -11.73
CA GLU A 111 -1.34 2.59 -13.06
C GLU A 111 -0.81 1.16 -13.24
N LEU A 112 0.05 0.66 -12.33
CA LEU A 112 0.63 -0.68 -12.41
C LEU A 112 -0.24 -1.75 -11.75
N PHE A 113 -1.24 -1.37 -10.93
CA PHE A 113 -2.02 -2.34 -10.13
C PHE A 113 -3.18 -2.96 -10.89
N ASP A 114 -3.23 -4.29 -10.91
CA ASP A 114 -4.37 -5.08 -11.43
C ASP A 114 -5.53 -5.13 -10.44
N LYS A 115 -5.23 -5.15 -9.13
CA LYS A 115 -6.20 -5.09 -8.04
C LYS A 115 -5.77 -4.07 -7.00
N LYS A 116 -6.72 -3.28 -6.50
CA LYS A 116 -6.48 -2.20 -5.55
C LYS A 116 -7.41 -2.35 -4.34
N TYR A 117 -6.84 -2.59 -3.17
CA TYR A 117 -7.57 -2.68 -1.90
C TYR A 117 -7.18 -1.53 -0.98
N PHE A 118 -8.17 -0.93 -0.30
CA PHE A 118 -7.93 0.18 0.62
C PHE A 118 -8.55 -0.07 1.99
N LEU A 119 -7.71 -0.11 3.03
CA LEU A 119 -8.16 -0.25 4.41
C LEU A 119 -8.50 1.12 5.01
N THR A 120 -9.79 1.35 5.23
CA THR A 120 -10.31 2.54 5.94
C THR A 120 -10.29 2.33 7.45
N MET A 121 -10.29 3.41 8.21
CA MET A 121 -10.39 3.34 9.67
C MET A 121 -10.96 4.67 10.19
N ASP A 122 -11.72 4.62 11.27
CA ASP A 122 -12.26 5.82 11.92
C ASP A 122 -11.17 6.56 12.70
N TYR A 123 -11.36 7.87 12.90
CA TYR A 123 -10.41 8.75 13.57
C TYR A 123 -9.92 8.18 14.91
N ASP A 124 -10.85 7.85 15.81
CA ASP A 124 -10.53 7.44 17.18
C ASP A 124 -9.76 6.10 17.20
N ALA A 125 -10.19 5.15 16.38
CA ALA A 125 -9.51 3.85 16.26
C ALA A 125 -8.10 4.01 15.68
N CYS A 126 -7.94 4.88 14.67
CA CYS A 126 -6.65 5.20 14.09
C CYS A 126 -5.72 5.86 15.11
N GLU A 127 -6.21 6.88 15.81
CA GLU A 127 -5.44 7.59 16.83
C GLU A 127 -4.99 6.66 17.95
N GLN A 128 -5.90 5.82 18.46
CA GLN A 128 -5.60 4.85 19.51
C GLN A 128 -4.51 3.87 19.07
N ARG A 129 -4.62 3.30 17.87
CA ARG A 129 -3.62 2.36 17.34
C ARG A 129 -2.29 3.05 17.04
N ARG A 130 -2.30 4.30 16.58
CA ARG A 130 -1.09 5.10 16.30
C ARG A 130 -0.33 5.39 17.58
N ARG A 131 -1.02 5.80 18.66
CA ARG A 131 -0.42 6.03 19.98
C ARG A 131 0.27 4.79 20.56
N GLY A 132 -0.15 3.59 20.17
CA GLY A 132 0.49 2.34 20.58
C GLY A 132 1.73 1.92 19.77
N ARG A 133 2.09 2.66 18.71
CA ARG A 133 3.24 2.32 17.84
C ARG A 133 4.40 3.28 18.09
N ASN A 134 5.61 2.74 18.13
CA ASN A 134 6.83 3.51 18.29
C ASN A 134 7.38 3.90 16.91
N TYR A 135 7.24 5.19 16.55
CA TYR A 135 7.86 5.77 15.37
C TYR A 135 9.25 6.32 15.68
N ILE A 136 10.11 6.39 14.67
CA ILE A 136 11.44 7.00 14.75
C ILE A 136 11.54 8.03 13.61
N PRO A 137 11.65 9.33 13.92
CA PRO A 137 11.50 9.94 15.25
C PRO A 137 10.08 9.75 15.83
N PRO A 138 9.90 9.81 17.16
CA PRO A 138 8.58 9.64 17.79
C PRO A 138 7.63 10.78 17.41
N ASP A 139 6.34 10.46 17.27
CA ASP A 139 5.28 11.44 17.03
C ASP A 139 5.24 12.49 18.17
N PRO A 140 5.43 13.80 17.90
CA PRO A 140 5.29 14.82 18.92
C PRO A 140 3.82 15.11 19.27
N GLU A 141 3.61 15.87 20.34
CA GLU A 141 2.26 16.25 20.77
C GLU A 141 1.48 16.95 19.65
N GLY A 142 0.25 16.48 19.42
CA GLY A 142 -0.64 17.03 18.40
C GLY A 142 -0.31 16.62 16.96
N TYR A 143 0.78 15.88 16.70
CA TYR A 143 1.18 15.46 15.35
C TYR A 143 0.07 14.67 14.64
N PHE A 144 -0.59 13.76 15.35
CA PHE A 144 -1.69 12.99 14.78
C PHE A 144 -2.82 13.87 14.24
N LYS A 145 -3.34 14.75 15.10
CA LYS A 145 -4.48 15.62 14.79
C LYS A 145 -4.14 16.70 13.75
N LYS A 146 -2.91 17.23 13.80
CA LYS A 146 -2.50 18.38 12.98
C LYS A 146 -1.89 17.99 11.64
N VAL A 147 -1.31 16.79 11.53
CA VAL A 147 -0.58 16.34 10.33
C VAL A 147 -1.15 15.02 9.82
N VAL A 148 -1.15 13.97 10.63
CA VAL A 148 -1.47 12.61 10.17
C VAL A 148 -2.87 12.50 9.62
N TRP A 149 -3.87 12.89 10.41
CA TRP A 149 -5.26 12.73 10.02
C TRP A 149 -5.64 13.62 8.84
N PRO A 150 -5.30 14.93 8.82
CA PRO A 150 -5.57 15.77 7.65
C PRO A 150 -4.89 15.26 6.37
N MET A 151 -3.67 14.73 6.48
CA MET A 151 -2.98 14.14 5.32
C MET A 151 -3.67 12.86 4.85
N TYR A 152 -4.12 11.99 5.76
CA TYR A 152 -4.93 10.82 5.39
C TYR A 152 -6.23 11.21 4.67
N GLU A 153 -6.98 12.18 5.20
CA GLU A 153 -8.22 12.65 4.58
C GLU A 153 -7.97 13.20 3.18
N LYS A 154 -6.93 14.02 3.03
CA LYS A 154 -6.50 14.52 1.72
C LYS A 154 -6.16 13.38 0.77
N HIS A 155 -5.33 12.42 1.19
CA HIS A 155 -4.93 11.30 0.33
C HIS A 155 -6.12 10.44 -0.09
N LYS A 156 -7.07 10.20 0.83
CA LYS A 156 -8.30 9.47 0.54
C LYS A 156 -9.18 10.22 -0.46
N GLN A 157 -9.29 11.54 -0.32
CA GLN A 157 -10.02 12.39 -1.25
C GLN A 157 -9.37 12.38 -2.65
N ASP A 158 -8.05 12.47 -2.72
CA ASP A 158 -7.29 12.50 -3.98
C ASP A 158 -7.53 11.23 -4.83
N ILE A 159 -7.83 10.08 -4.20
CA ILE A 159 -8.06 8.81 -4.89
C ILE A 159 -9.54 8.44 -5.08
N GLU A 160 -10.49 9.25 -4.61
CA GLU A 160 -11.93 8.94 -4.62
C GLU A 160 -12.53 8.78 -6.04
N HIS A 161 -11.86 9.36 -7.02
CA HIS A 161 -12.21 9.26 -8.43
C HIS A 161 -11.90 7.87 -9.02
N HIS A 162 -11.00 7.09 -8.43
CA HIS A 162 -10.70 5.71 -8.82
C HIS A 162 -11.85 4.77 -8.42
N LYS A 163 -12.52 4.18 -9.40
CA LYS A 163 -13.67 3.28 -9.20
C LYS A 163 -13.31 1.80 -9.05
N ASP A 164 -12.05 1.49 -9.32
CA ASP A 164 -11.45 0.15 -9.25
C ASP A 164 -10.81 -0.16 -7.89
N ILE A 165 -10.90 0.76 -6.92
CA ILE A 165 -10.46 0.53 -5.54
C ILE A 165 -11.58 -0.11 -4.73
N VAL A 166 -11.28 -1.27 -4.14
CA VAL A 166 -12.16 -1.97 -3.21
C VAL A 166 -11.83 -1.55 -1.78
N TYR A 167 -12.82 -1.00 -1.07
CA TYR A 167 -12.64 -0.50 0.29
C TYR A 167 -13.05 -1.53 1.33
N HIS A 168 -12.22 -1.70 2.35
CA HIS A 168 -12.51 -2.53 3.53
C HIS A 168 -12.39 -1.70 4.81
N ASN A 169 -13.16 -2.04 5.82
CA ASN A 169 -13.05 -1.44 7.14
C ASN A 169 -11.95 -2.15 7.95
N GLY A 170 -10.86 -1.45 8.25
CA GLY A 170 -9.71 -1.95 9.02
C GLY A 170 -9.98 -2.16 10.52
N SER A 171 -11.18 -1.81 10.99
CA SER A 171 -11.67 -2.13 12.34
C SER A 171 -12.46 -3.44 12.39
N GLU A 172 -12.83 -4.02 11.25
CA GLU A 172 -13.55 -5.29 11.18
C GLU A 172 -12.62 -6.50 11.29
N ASP A 173 -13.24 -7.69 11.34
CA ASP A 173 -12.55 -8.98 11.41
C ASP A 173 -11.58 -9.14 10.22
N GLN A 174 -10.29 -9.17 10.54
CA GLN A 174 -9.22 -9.29 9.55
C GLN A 174 -9.30 -10.58 8.75
N GLU A 175 -9.82 -11.67 9.32
CA GLU A 175 -10.00 -12.94 8.60
C GLU A 175 -11.08 -12.82 7.53
N LYS A 176 -12.17 -12.08 7.80
CA LYS A 176 -13.20 -11.82 6.79
C LYS A 176 -12.68 -10.95 5.65
N THR A 177 -11.95 -9.89 5.99
CA THR A 177 -11.28 -9.03 4.99
C THR A 177 -10.32 -9.83 4.13
N MET A 178 -9.49 -10.68 4.76
CA MET A 178 -8.56 -11.56 4.05
C MET A 178 -9.30 -12.52 3.12
N HIS A 179 -10.37 -13.20 3.59
CA HIS A 179 -11.15 -14.09 2.74
C HIS A 179 -11.76 -13.37 1.54
N SER A 180 -12.32 -12.17 1.75
CA SER A 180 -12.87 -11.36 0.65
C SER A 180 -11.82 -11.04 -0.41
N ILE A 181 -10.61 -10.64 0.02
CA ILE A 181 -9.50 -10.32 -0.88
C ILE A 181 -9.03 -11.57 -1.62
N ILE A 182 -8.87 -12.71 -0.94
CA ILE A 182 -8.49 -13.97 -1.57
C ILE A 182 -9.51 -14.38 -2.62
N THR A 183 -10.81 -14.33 -2.30
CA THR A 183 -11.87 -14.66 -3.26
C THR A 183 -11.83 -13.77 -4.49
N ASP A 184 -11.60 -12.46 -4.31
CA ASP A 184 -11.50 -11.52 -5.44
C ASP A 184 -10.25 -11.75 -6.29
N ILE A 185 -9.08 -11.99 -5.66
CA ILE A 185 -7.84 -12.34 -6.37
C ILE A 185 -8.03 -13.62 -7.21
N LEU A 186 -8.69 -14.64 -6.67
CA LEU A 186 -8.95 -15.91 -7.35
C LEU A 186 -9.96 -15.79 -8.52
N THR A 187 -10.59 -14.63 -8.73
CA THR A 187 -11.38 -14.37 -9.94
C THR A 187 -10.49 -14.14 -11.16
N LEU A 188 -9.22 -13.77 -10.96
CA LEU A 188 -8.25 -13.59 -12.04
C LEU A 188 -7.88 -14.95 -12.65
N PRO A 189 -8.15 -15.20 -13.95
CA PRO A 189 -7.95 -16.51 -14.56
C PRO A 189 -6.51 -17.04 -14.43
N GLN A 190 -5.52 -16.16 -14.59
CA GLN A 190 -4.10 -16.49 -14.47
C GLN A 190 -3.70 -16.93 -13.05
N ILE A 191 -4.40 -16.45 -12.02
CA ILE A 191 -4.15 -16.86 -10.63
C ILE A 191 -4.97 -18.10 -10.28
N ARG A 192 -6.24 -18.16 -10.71
CA ARG A 192 -7.14 -19.27 -10.42
C ARG A 192 -6.55 -20.63 -10.81
N ASN A 193 -5.94 -20.70 -11.99
CA ASN A 193 -5.36 -21.94 -12.53
C ASN A 193 -4.16 -22.45 -11.72
N LEU A 194 -3.48 -21.57 -10.98
CA LEU A 194 -2.29 -21.93 -10.19
C LEU A 194 -2.62 -22.41 -8.78
N TYR A 195 -3.75 -21.99 -8.22
CA TYR A 195 -4.05 -22.18 -6.79
C TYR A 195 -5.33 -22.99 -6.51
N ILE A 196 -6.10 -23.41 -7.53
CA ILE A 196 -7.35 -24.20 -7.37
C ILE A 196 -7.26 -25.57 -8.08
N SER A 197 -6.07 -26.13 -8.31
CA SER A 197 -5.90 -27.47 -8.90
C SER A 197 -6.27 -28.59 -7.94
#